data_AF-A0A8T5ACF3-F1
#
_entry.id   AF-A0A8T5ACF3-F1
#
_cell.length_a   1.000
_cell.length_b   1.000
_cell.length_c   1.000
_cell.angle_alpha   90.00
_cell.angle_beta   90.00
_cell.angle_gamma   90.00
#
_symmetry.space_group_name_H-M   'P 1'
#
loop_
_entity.id
_entity.type
_entity.pdbx_description
1 polymer ?
#
loop_
_entity_poly.entity_id
_entity_poly.type
_entity_poly.pdbx_seq_one_letter_code
_entity_poly.pdbx_strand_id
1 'polypeptide(L)'
;MEKRIITLTLTLLVAAFATASVFTYYPFKLLVKPVSPPIIFEPGSNANQPDLESDNTIKVDLGGSKASVEITIHPTYRTTYYKNVILIHNVDGRAYNVWLILADRTSNLPSGSKVWLIIFEKDASRDLQGYPDPEPPSGTVNTIELTEISTNDPQQIGTLDSGGIWEIDFMVYIPEGTTITGVVGTFSIHIVYTPSGETPP
;
A
#
# COMPACT_ATOMS: atom_id res chain seq x y z
N MET A 1 42.25 69.46 7.41
CA MET A 1 40.95 69.20 6.76
C MET A 1 41.19 68.18 5.65
N GLU A 2 41.54 66.94 5.99
CA GLU A 2 41.95 65.90 5.00
C GLU A 2 41.42 64.49 5.37
N LYS A 3 40.41 64.43 6.25
CA LYS A 3 39.75 63.17 6.67
C LYS A 3 38.34 63.00 6.09
N ARG A 4 38.01 63.70 4.99
CA ARG A 4 36.62 63.73 4.48
C ARG A 4 36.41 63.33 3.02
N ILE A 5 37.45 62.93 2.27
CA ILE A 5 37.29 62.59 0.82
C ILE A 5 37.79 61.18 0.46
N ILE A 6 38.22 60.37 1.43
CA ILE A 6 38.57 58.95 1.17
C ILE A 6 37.43 57.98 1.57
N THR A 7 36.39 58.48 2.24
CA THR A 7 35.23 57.65 2.61
C THR A 7 34.18 57.53 1.50
N LEU A 8 34.21 58.37 0.45
CA LEU A 8 33.13 58.43 -0.55
C LEU A 8 33.37 57.61 -1.82
N THR A 9 34.58 57.11 -2.06
CA THR A 9 34.87 56.38 -3.31
C THR A 9 34.83 54.85 -3.13
N LEU A 10 34.86 54.35 -1.89
CA LEU A 10 34.69 52.92 -1.59
C LEU A 10 33.30 52.58 -1.01
N THR A 11 32.33 53.48 -1.16
CA THR A 11 30.90 53.14 -0.96
C THR A 11 30.20 52.87 -2.29
N LEU A 12 30.86 53.11 -3.43
CA LEU A 12 30.32 52.88 -4.77
C LEU A 12 30.69 51.50 -5.34
N LEU A 13 31.20 50.58 -4.52
CA LEU A 13 31.41 49.18 -4.88
C LEU A 13 30.48 48.23 -4.10
N VAL A 14 29.33 48.74 -3.69
CA VAL A 14 28.14 47.90 -3.57
C VAL A 14 27.23 48.35 -4.70
N ALA A 15 27.67 48.11 -5.94
CA ALA A 15 26.73 47.93 -7.04
C ALA A 15 25.85 46.77 -6.58
N ALA A 16 24.72 47.13 -5.97
CA ALA A 16 23.66 46.22 -5.65
C ALA A 16 23.29 45.55 -6.97
N PHE A 17 23.84 44.36 -7.22
CA PHE A 17 23.29 43.44 -8.20
C PHE A 17 21.94 43.03 -7.64
N ALA A 18 20.95 43.91 -7.79
CA ALA A 18 19.57 43.51 -7.79
C ALA A 18 19.43 42.67 -9.05
N THR A 19 19.65 41.36 -8.93
CA THR A 19 19.23 40.43 -9.96
C THR A 19 17.73 40.62 -10.07
N ALA A 20 17.29 41.30 -11.13
CA ALA A 20 15.87 41.37 -11.44
C ALA A 20 15.43 39.92 -11.61
N SER A 21 14.60 39.43 -10.69
CA SER A 21 14.00 38.12 -10.83
C SER A 21 12.95 38.23 -11.93
N VAL A 22 13.42 38.12 -13.17
CA VAL A 22 12.60 38.13 -14.37
C VAL A 22 12.04 36.73 -14.54
N PHE A 23 10.74 36.60 -14.33
CA PHE A 23 10.01 35.36 -14.57
C PHE A 23 9.15 35.52 -15.82
N THR A 24 9.32 34.63 -16.79
CA THR A 24 8.53 34.57 -18.01
C THR A 24 7.54 33.43 -17.90
N TYR A 25 6.26 33.72 -18.12
CA TYR A 25 5.18 32.73 -18.03
C TYR A 25 4.65 32.43 -19.43
N TYR A 26 4.73 31.16 -19.84
CA TYR A 26 4.08 30.66 -21.05
C TYR A 26 2.72 30.05 -20.66
N PRO A 27 1.60 30.51 -21.25
CA PRO A 27 0.31 29.94 -20.93
C PRO A 27 0.17 28.54 -21.54
N PHE A 28 -0.37 27.60 -20.77
CA PHE A 28 -0.84 26.31 -21.27
C PHE A 28 -2.22 26.00 -20.68
N LYS A 29 -2.97 25.10 -21.33
CA LYS A 29 -4.29 24.64 -20.88
C LYS A 29 -4.27 23.13 -20.68
N LEU A 30 -4.56 22.68 -19.47
CA LEU A 30 -4.78 21.27 -19.14
C LEU A 30 -6.28 20.98 -19.11
N LEU A 31 -6.71 19.89 -19.74
CA LEU A 31 -8.06 19.36 -19.62
C LEU A 31 -8.01 18.03 -18.88
N VAL A 32 -8.63 17.98 -17.70
CA VAL A 32 -8.73 16.76 -16.88
C VAL A 32 -10.15 16.20 -17.02
N LYS A 33 -10.25 14.94 -17.44
CA LYS A 33 -11.52 14.19 -17.53
C LYS A 33 -11.38 12.90 -16.72
N PRO A 34 -11.85 12.88 -15.46
CA PRO A 34 -11.84 11.67 -14.66
C PRO A 34 -12.67 10.56 -15.32
N VAL A 35 -12.26 9.32 -15.07
CA VAL A 35 -12.98 8.10 -15.49
C VAL A 35 -13.19 7.21 -14.27
N SER A 36 -14.18 6.31 -14.33
CA SER A 36 -14.35 5.30 -13.29
C SER A 36 -13.11 4.40 -13.21
N PRO A 37 -12.71 3.98 -11.99
CA PRO A 37 -11.55 3.11 -11.83
C PRO A 37 -11.80 1.73 -12.47
N PRO A 38 -10.90 1.24 -13.34
CA PRO A 38 -11.03 -0.08 -13.96
C PRO A 38 -10.68 -1.22 -13.01
N ILE A 39 -9.82 -0.95 -12.02
CA ILE A 39 -9.46 -1.89 -10.96
C ILE A 39 -10.17 -1.42 -9.69
N ILE A 40 -11.00 -2.29 -9.12
CA ILE A 40 -11.82 -1.98 -7.94
C ILE A 40 -11.64 -3.04 -6.85
N PHE A 41 -11.94 -2.65 -5.62
CA PHE A 41 -12.08 -3.57 -4.50
C PHE A 41 -13.52 -4.08 -4.36
N GLU A 42 -13.67 -5.36 -4.04
CA GLU A 42 -14.96 -5.98 -3.71
C GLU A 42 -14.81 -6.86 -2.46
N PRO A 43 -15.86 -7.02 -1.62
CA PRO A 43 -15.75 -7.85 -0.42
C PRO A 43 -15.49 -9.30 -0.81
N GLY A 44 -14.58 -9.95 -0.10
CA GLY A 44 -14.41 -11.40 -0.18
C GLY A 44 -15.53 -12.15 0.55
N SER A 45 -15.56 -13.47 0.42
CA SER A 45 -16.61 -14.29 1.03
C SER A 45 -16.58 -14.29 2.57
N ASN A 46 -15.44 -14.00 3.19
CA ASN A 46 -15.31 -13.85 4.64
C ASN A 46 -15.35 -12.39 5.11
N ALA A 47 -15.57 -11.43 4.21
CA ALA A 47 -15.74 -10.03 4.60
C ALA A 47 -16.95 -9.87 5.53
N ASN A 48 -16.73 -9.14 6.63
CA ASN A 48 -17.73 -8.82 7.67
C ASN A 48 -18.38 -10.07 8.31
N GLN A 49 -17.72 -11.22 8.22
CA GLN A 49 -18.09 -12.44 8.94
C GLN A 49 -17.50 -12.42 10.37
N PRO A 50 -18.01 -13.26 11.28
CA PRO A 50 -17.45 -13.40 12.62
C PRO A 50 -15.95 -13.68 12.61
N ASP A 51 -15.23 -13.05 13.54
CA ASP A 51 -13.80 -13.24 13.80
C ASP A 51 -13.58 -13.89 15.19
N LEU A 52 -12.32 -14.05 15.60
CA LEU A 52 -11.95 -14.52 16.93
C LEU A 52 -12.40 -13.53 18.03
N GLU A 53 -12.82 -14.10 19.16
CA GLU A 53 -13.52 -13.43 20.27
C GLU A 53 -14.96 -12.98 19.95
N SER A 54 -15.80 -12.91 20.98
CA SER A 54 -17.19 -12.50 20.81
C SER A 54 -17.27 -11.07 20.29
N ASP A 55 -18.17 -10.83 19.34
CA ASP A 55 -18.49 -9.52 18.74
C ASP A 55 -17.45 -8.95 17.75
N ASN A 56 -16.32 -9.62 17.55
CA ASN A 56 -15.39 -9.25 16.49
C ASN A 56 -15.86 -9.76 15.13
N THR A 57 -15.53 -8.99 14.09
CA THR A 57 -15.74 -9.37 12.70
C THR A 57 -14.49 -9.06 11.89
N ILE A 58 -14.27 -9.82 10.82
CA ILE A 58 -13.28 -9.52 9.77
C ILE A 58 -13.78 -8.28 9.03
N LYS A 59 -13.51 -7.09 9.57
CA LYS A 59 -14.13 -5.86 9.11
C LYS A 59 -13.52 -5.47 7.77
N VAL A 60 -14.36 -5.24 6.76
CA VAL A 60 -13.95 -4.77 5.44
C VAL A 60 -14.84 -3.60 5.04
N ASP A 61 -14.27 -2.40 5.07
CA ASP A 61 -14.95 -1.16 4.74
C ASP A 61 -14.43 -0.62 3.40
N LEU A 62 -15.31 -0.59 2.39
CA LEU A 62 -14.98 -0.05 1.06
C LEU A 62 -15.32 1.43 0.96
N GLY A 63 -14.43 2.20 0.32
CA GLY A 63 -14.76 3.56 -0.10
C GLY A 63 -15.92 3.57 -1.09
N GLY A 64 -16.69 4.67 -1.14
CA GLY A 64 -17.90 4.76 -1.98
C GLY A 64 -17.67 4.50 -3.48
N SER A 65 -16.46 4.78 -3.98
CA SER A 65 -16.05 4.49 -5.36
C SER A 65 -15.32 3.16 -5.54
N LYS A 66 -15.24 2.33 -4.49
CA LYS A 66 -14.48 1.06 -4.44
C LYS A 66 -12.99 1.17 -4.78
N ALA A 67 -12.42 2.37 -4.70
CA ALA A 67 -11.00 2.64 -4.98
C ALA A 67 -10.12 2.66 -3.70
N SER A 68 -10.71 2.36 -2.54
CA SER A 68 -10.04 2.26 -1.26
C SER A 68 -10.73 1.22 -0.39
N VAL A 69 -9.98 0.61 0.51
CA VAL A 69 -10.47 -0.37 1.48
C VAL A 69 -9.74 -0.18 2.80
N GLU A 70 -10.47 -0.34 3.90
CA GLU A 70 -9.94 -0.52 5.25
C GLU A 70 -10.29 -1.93 5.75
N ILE A 71 -9.31 -2.62 6.32
CA ILE A 71 -9.45 -4.02 6.78
C ILE A 71 -9.01 -4.11 8.24
N THR A 72 -9.82 -4.78 9.06
CA THR A 72 -9.47 -5.11 10.45
C THR A 72 -9.66 -6.60 10.69
N ILE A 73 -8.64 -7.24 11.26
CA ILE A 73 -8.59 -8.66 11.61
C ILE A 73 -8.00 -8.81 13.03
N HIS A 74 -8.38 -9.86 13.75
CA HIS A 74 -8.03 -10.05 15.16
C HIS A 74 -7.24 -11.35 15.40
N PRO A 75 -5.99 -11.45 14.89
CA PRO A 75 -5.20 -12.67 14.98
C PRO A 75 -4.85 -13.03 16.42
N THR A 76 -4.68 -14.33 16.67
CA THR A 76 -4.21 -14.85 17.95
C THR A 76 -2.77 -15.36 17.83
N TYR A 77 -2.27 -16.00 18.90
CA TYR A 77 -0.97 -16.65 18.91
C TYR A 77 -0.84 -17.71 17.81
N ARG A 78 0.41 -18.01 17.45
CA ARG A 78 0.76 -18.90 16.33
C ARG A 78 0.18 -18.36 15.03
N THR A 79 -0.12 -19.24 14.08
CA THR A 79 -0.62 -18.85 12.76
C THR A 79 -2.14 -18.72 12.79
N THR A 80 -2.65 -17.54 12.42
CA THR A 80 -4.06 -17.30 12.09
C THR A 80 -4.18 -17.03 10.58
N TYR A 81 -5.12 -17.71 9.91
CA TYR A 81 -5.33 -17.60 8.46
C TYR A 81 -6.72 -17.05 8.14
N TYR A 82 -6.78 -15.95 7.40
CA TYR A 82 -7.99 -15.29 6.95
C TYR A 82 -8.15 -15.47 5.44
N LYS A 83 -8.97 -16.44 5.06
CA LYS A 83 -9.24 -16.75 3.64
C LYS A 83 -10.20 -15.73 3.03
N ASN A 84 -9.99 -15.33 1.78
CA ASN A 84 -10.93 -14.58 0.93
C ASN A 84 -11.57 -13.39 1.67
N VAL A 85 -10.74 -12.44 2.09
CA VAL A 85 -11.16 -11.26 2.86
C VAL A 85 -11.56 -10.13 1.92
N ILE A 86 -10.74 -9.86 0.90
CA ILE A 86 -11.01 -8.81 -0.08
C ILE A 86 -10.65 -9.31 -1.49
N LEU A 87 -11.31 -8.76 -2.50
CA LEU A 87 -11.07 -9.03 -3.91
C LEU A 87 -10.46 -7.80 -4.59
N ILE A 88 -9.58 -8.04 -5.55
CA ILE A 88 -9.20 -7.05 -6.58
C ILE A 88 -9.82 -7.52 -7.89
N HIS A 89 -10.67 -6.68 -8.48
CA HIS A 89 -11.41 -7.02 -9.69
C HIS A 89 -11.11 -5.99 -10.78
N ASN A 90 -10.69 -6.50 -11.95
CA ASN A 90 -10.60 -5.73 -13.17
C ASN A 90 -11.92 -5.76 -13.93
N VAL A 91 -12.67 -4.65 -13.87
CA VAL A 91 -13.97 -4.51 -14.54
C VAL A 91 -13.88 -3.95 -15.96
N ASP A 92 -12.66 -3.69 -16.46
CA ASP A 92 -12.42 -3.23 -17.82
C ASP A 92 -12.10 -4.38 -18.79
N GLY A 93 -12.16 -4.09 -20.09
CA GLY A 93 -11.85 -5.01 -21.18
C GLY A 93 -10.35 -5.17 -21.49
N ARG A 94 -9.46 -4.66 -20.63
CA ARG A 94 -8.00 -4.63 -20.83
C ARG A 94 -7.29 -5.23 -19.64
N ALA A 95 -6.13 -5.85 -19.85
CA ALA A 95 -5.27 -6.31 -18.76
C ALA A 95 -4.48 -5.14 -18.14
N TYR A 96 -4.16 -5.27 -16.85
CA TYR A 96 -3.37 -4.30 -16.10
C TYR A 96 -2.25 -4.97 -15.31
N ASN A 97 -1.06 -4.37 -15.31
CA ASN A 97 0.01 -4.74 -14.38
C ASN A 97 -0.29 -4.13 -13.02
N VAL A 98 -0.27 -4.94 -11.97
CA VAL A 98 -0.64 -4.55 -10.61
C VAL A 98 0.57 -4.68 -9.69
N TRP A 99 0.74 -3.68 -8.85
CA TRP A 99 1.84 -3.52 -7.90
C TRP A 99 1.30 -3.19 -6.52
N LEU A 100 2.09 -3.53 -5.51
CA LEU A 100 1.88 -3.17 -4.12
C LEU A 100 3.01 -2.23 -3.68
N ILE A 101 2.65 -1.11 -3.05
CA ILE A 101 3.62 -0.23 -2.38
C ILE A 101 3.21 -0.11 -0.92
N LEU A 102 4.08 -0.52 0.00
CA LEU A 102 3.90 -0.24 1.42
C LEU A 102 4.28 1.21 1.68
N ALA A 103 3.30 2.09 1.88
CA ALA A 103 3.53 3.51 2.10
C ALA A 103 4.01 3.81 3.52
N ASP A 104 3.39 3.15 4.51
CA ASP A 104 3.73 3.30 5.92
C ASP A 104 3.50 1.99 6.69
N ARG A 105 4.26 1.81 7.77
CA ARG A 105 4.15 0.69 8.69
C ARG A 105 4.33 1.18 10.11
N THR A 106 3.25 1.15 10.87
CA THR A 106 3.26 1.41 12.32
C THR A 106 2.85 0.14 13.04
N SER A 107 3.75 -0.47 13.81
CA SER A 107 3.47 -1.74 14.47
C SER A 107 4.21 -1.85 15.80
N ASN A 108 3.51 -2.32 16.83
CA ASN A 108 4.08 -2.79 18.08
C ASN A 108 3.87 -4.31 18.28
N LEU A 109 3.68 -5.05 17.18
CA LEU A 109 3.61 -6.52 17.21
C LEU A 109 4.84 -7.10 17.92
N PRO A 110 4.69 -8.21 18.68
CA PRO A 110 5.82 -8.87 19.32
C PRO A 110 6.94 -9.20 18.33
N SER A 111 8.18 -9.12 18.78
CA SER A 111 9.35 -9.46 17.95
C SER A 111 9.22 -10.87 17.39
N GLY A 112 9.45 -11.03 16.08
CA GLY A 112 9.27 -12.29 15.36
C GLY A 112 7.86 -12.52 14.82
N SER A 113 6.92 -11.59 15.05
CA SER A 113 5.61 -11.64 14.39
C SER A 113 5.74 -11.38 12.90
N LYS A 114 4.90 -12.03 12.11
CA LYS A 114 4.88 -11.91 10.65
C LYS A 114 3.47 -11.66 10.16
N VAL A 115 3.34 -10.85 9.12
CA VAL A 115 2.05 -10.55 8.47
C VAL A 115 2.22 -10.71 6.97
N TRP A 116 1.44 -11.61 6.38
CA TRP A 116 1.45 -11.86 4.95
C TRP A 116 0.14 -11.41 4.31
N LEU A 117 0.29 -10.75 3.17
CA LEU A 117 -0.77 -10.57 2.19
C LEU A 117 -0.55 -11.60 1.07
N ILE A 118 -1.55 -12.43 0.84
CA ILE A 118 -1.45 -13.58 -0.06
C ILE A 118 -2.50 -13.43 -1.16
N ILE A 119 -2.07 -13.50 -2.42
CA ILE A 119 -2.91 -13.18 -3.57
C ILE A 119 -3.10 -14.45 -4.40
N PHE A 120 -4.35 -14.79 -4.67
CA PHE A 120 -4.73 -15.94 -5.47
C PHE A 120 -5.53 -15.52 -6.69
N GLU A 121 -5.44 -16.32 -7.75
CA GLU A 121 -6.50 -16.36 -8.76
C GLU A 121 -7.82 -16.75 -8.10
N LYS A 122 -8.93 -16.24 -8.64
CA LYS A 122 -10.26 -16.56 -8.14
C LYS A 122 -10.49 -18.08 -8.07
N ASP A 123 -11.05 -18.52 -6.95
CA ASP A 123 -11.40 -19.93 -6.67
C ASP A 123 -10.20 -20.90 -6.61
N ALA A 124 -8.96 -20.40 -6.55
CA ALA A 124 -7.78 -21.25 -6.42
C ALA A 124 -7.81 -22.11 -5.14
N SER A 125 -7.15 -23.27 -5.16
CA SER A 125 -7.02 -24.08 -3.93
C SER A 125 -6.08 -23.40 -2.93
N ARG A 126 -6.41 -23.50 -1.63
CA ARG A 126 -5.54 -23.07 -0.52
C ARG A 126 -5.08 -24.32 0.20
N ASP A 127 -3.80 -24.66 0.06
CA ASP A 127 -3.20 -25.80 0.74
C ASP A 127 -2.10 -25.31 1.69
N LEU A 128 -2.45 -25.18 2.97
CA LEU A 128 -1.52 -24.81 4.03
C LEU A 128 -0.76 -26.07 4.48
N GLN A 129 0.56 -26.01 4.41
CA GLN A 129 1.45 -27.11 4.77
C GLN A 129 2.39 -26.67 5.89
N GLY A 130 2.74 -27.60 6.79
CA GLY A 130 3.67 -27.38 7.90
C GLY A 130 3.05 -27.54 9.29
N TYR A 131 3.90 -27.91 10.24
CA TYR A 131 3.58 -28.04 11.67
C TYR A 131 4.82 -27.71 12.50
N PRO A 132 4.70 -26.98 13.64
CA PRO A 132 3.46 -26.44 14.21
C PRO A 132 3.00 -25.13 13.57
N ASP A 133 3.89 -24.45 12.85
CA ASP A 133 3.65 -23.15 12.25
C ASP A 133 3.57 -23.33 10.72
N PRO A 134 2.38 -23.41 10.11
CA PRO A 134 2.26 -23.56 8.66
C PRO A 134 2.77 -22.32 7.92
N GLU A 135 3.39 -22.54 6.76
CA GLU A 135 3.87 -21.50 5.86
C GLU A 135 2.74 -21.02 4.93
N PRO A 136 2.86 -19.83 4.30
CA PRO A 136 1.89 -19.38 3.31
C PRO A 136 1.64 -20.44 2.22
N PRO A 137 0.40 -20.56 1.70
CA PRO A 137 0.08 -21.60 0.74
C PRO A 137 0.85 -21.40 -0.57
N SER A 138 1.14 -22.50 -1.26
CA SER A 138 1.71 -22.47 -2.62
C SER A 138 0.63 -22.24 -3.68
N GLY A 139 1.03 -21.98 -4.94
CA GLY A 139 0.08 -21.75 -6.04
C GLY A 139 -0.57 -20.36 -6.04
N THR A 140 0.07 -19.41 -5.39
CA THR A 140 -0.35 -18.00 -5.32
C THR A 140 0.06 -17.25 -6.59
N VAL A 141 -0.68 -16.18 -6.90
CA VAL A 141 -0.20 -15.14 -7.83
C VAL A 141 1.01 -14.45 -7.21
N ASN A 142 0.90 -14.11 -5.92
CA ASN A 142 2.00 -13.54 -5.15
C ASN A 142 1.80 -13.72 -3.65
N THR A 143 2.87 -13.57 -2.88
CA THR A 143 2.86 -13.60 -1.42
C THR A 143 3.87 -12.59 -0.91
N ILE A 144 3.37 -11.63 -0.12
CA ILE A 144 4.16 -10.48 0.34
C ILE A 144 4.14 -10.45 1.87
N GLU A 145 5.31 -10.55 2.49
CA GLU A 145 5.47 -10.38 3.94
C GLU A 145 5.60 -8.89 4.30
N LEU A 146 4.49 -8.30 4.76
CA LEU A 146 4.36 -6.87 5.07
C LEU A 146 5.29 -6.40 6.21
N THR A 147 5.71 -7.33 7.07
CA THR A 147 6.67 -7.08 8.15
C THR A 147 8.13 -6.98 7.66
N GLU A 148 8.44 -7.50 6.47
CA GLU A 148 9.81 -7.59 5.95
C GLU A 148 10.07 -6.61 4.80
N ILE A 149 9.08 -6.36 3.93
CA ILE A 149 9.31 -5.48 2.77
C ILE A 149 9.62 -4.03 3.18
N SER A 150 10.34 -3.32 2.31
CA SER A 150 10.68 -1.92 2.48
C SER A 150 9.51 -1.00 2.16
N THR A 151 9.41 0.11 2.87
CA THR A 151 8.44 1.16 2.56
C THR A 151 8.83 1.89 1.28
N ASN A 152 7.84 2.29 0.46
CA ASN A 152 8.01 3.02 -0.80
C ASN A 152 8.80 2.26 -1.88
N ASP A 153 8.91 0.93 -1.78
CA ASP A 153 9.51 0.08 -2.80
C ASP A 153 8.42 -0.72 -3.54
N PRO A 154 8.17 -0.48 -4.84
CA PRO A 154 7.16 -1.20 -5.61
C PRO A 154 7.42 -2.70 -5.71
N GLN A 155 6.49 -3.49 -5.16
CA GLN A 155 6.46 -4.95 -5.31
C GLN A 155 5.52 -5.32 -6.44
N GLN A 156 6.03 -5.95 -7.50
CA GLN A 156 5.17 -6.42 -8.57
C GLN A 156 4.31 -7.57 -8.05
N ILE A 157 2.99 -7.47 -8.20
CA ILE A 157 2.09 -8.58 -7.89
C ILE A 157 2.00 -9.51 -9.10
N GLY A 158 1.62 -8.95 -10.26
CA GLY A 158 1.38 -9.71 -11.49
C GLY A 158 0.58 -8.90 -12.51
N THR A 159 0.02 -9.59 -13.51
CA THR A 159 -0.88 -9.00 -14.51
C THR A 159 -2.30 -9.52 -14.26
N LEU A 160 -3.24 -8.61 -14.02
CA LEU A 160 -4.65 -8.93 -13.86
C LEU A 160 -5.34 -8.79 -15.22
N ASP A 161 -5.75 -9.92 -15.79
CA ASP A 161 -6.40 -9.97 -17.10
C ASP A 161 -7.75 -9.25 -17.13
N SER A 162 -8.26 -9.01 -18.34
CA SER A 162 -9.60 -8.44 -18.57
C SER A 162 -10.67 -9.28 -17.85
N GLY A 163 -11.49 -8.65 -17.01
CA GLY A 163 -12.50 -9.36 -16.21
C GLY A 163 -11.92 -10.25 -15.10
N GLY A 164 -10.60 -10.23 -14.91
CA GLY A 164 -9.91 -11.03 -13.91
C GLY A 164 -10.26 -10.61 -12.49
N ILE A 165 -10.26 -11.58 -11.58
CA ILE A 165 -10.48 -11.36 -10.15
C ILE A 165 -9.38 -12.08 -9.40
N TRP A 166 -8.71 -11.35 -8.51
CA TRP A 166 -7.85 -11.93 -7.50
C TRP A 166 -8.53 -11.90 -6.14
N GLU A 167 -8.30 -12.96 -5.38
CA GLU A 167 -8.73 -13.10 -3.99
C GLU A 167 -7.53 -12.85 -3.08
N ILE A 168 -7.71 -12.00 -2.08
CA ILE A 168 -6.69 -11.69 -1.09
C ILE A 168 -7.05 -12.39 0.23
N ASP A 169 -6.09 -13.20 0.65
CA ASP A 169 -6.06 -13.87 1.94
C ASP A 169 -5.00 -13.16 2.82
N PHE A 170 -5.17 -13.21 4.13
CA PHE A 170 -4.17 -12.73 5.09
C PHE A 170 -3.71 -13.88 5.98
N MET A 171 -2.43 -13.89 6.29
CA MET A 171 -1.88 -14.79 7.29
C MET A 171 -1.10 -13.99 8.32
N VAL A 172 -1.24 -14.32 9.59
CA VAL A 172 -0.52 -13.66 10.67
C VAL A 172 0.09 -14.71 11.58
N TYR A 173 1.37 -14.55 11.90
CA TYR A 173 2.06 -15.34 12.92
C TYR A 173 2.43 -14.43 14.10
N ILE A 174 2.04 -14.82 15.32
CA ILE A 174 2.45 -14.16 16.56
C ILE A 174 3.12 -15.19 17.48
N PRO A 175 4.37 -14.97 17.94
CA PRO A 175 5.07 -15.90 18.82
C PRO A 175 4.36 -16.09 20.17
N GLU A 176 4.36 -17.33 20.66
CA GLU A 176 3.93 -17.66 22.03
C GLU A 176 4.83 -17.02 23.09
N GLY A 177 4.30 -16.90 24.31
CA GLY A 177 5.04 -16.32 25.45
C GLY A 177 5.10 -14.79 25.46
N THR A 178 4.33 -14.13 24.58
CA THR A 178 4.25 -12.66 24.45
C THR A 178 2.89 -12.15 24.91
N THR A 179 2.78 -10.87 25.31
CA THR A 179 1.48 -10.25 25.63
C THR A 179 0.92 -9.59 24.38
N ILE A 180 -0.33 -9.89 24.01
CA ILE A 180 -0.98 -9.36 22.80
C ILE A 180 -2.03 -8.27 23.11
N THR A 181 -2.37 -8.05 24.38
CA THR A 181 -3.33 -7.01 24.77
C THR A 181 -2.81 -5.61 24.42
N GLY A 182 -3.58 -4.86 23.61
CA GLY A 182 -3.22 -3.51 23.18
C GLY A 182 -2.15 -3.45 22.07
N VAL A 183 -1.79 -4.61 21.51
CA VAL A 183 -0.91 -4.69 20.35
C VAL A 183 -1.72 -4.42 19.08
N VAL A 184 -1.17 -3.58 18.19
CA VAL A 184 -1.74 -3.20 16.90
C VAL A 184 -0.62 -3.13 15.85
N GLY A 185 -0.89 -3.72 14.69
CA GLY A 185 -0.10 -3.51 13.48
C GLY A 185 -0.95 -2.82 12.42
N THR A 186 -0.44 -1.71 11.88
CA THR A 186 -1.08 -0.96 10.80
C THR A 186 -0.12 -0.88 9.61
N PHE A 187 -0.60 -1.30 8.45
CA PHE A 187 0.14 -1.30 7.19
C PHE A 187 -0.66 -0.49 6.17
N SER A 188 -0.14 0.68 5.80
CA SER A 188 -0.77 1.54 4.79
C SER A 188 -0.23 1.15 3.42
N ILE A 189 -1.11 0.66 2.55
CA ILE A 189 -0.72 0.05 1.28
C ILE A 189 -1.39 0.76 0.11
N HIS A 190 -0.63 1.05 -0.93
CA HIS A 190 -1.17 1.40 -2.23
C HIS A 190 -1.18 0.17 -3.14
N ILE A 191 -2.34 -0.10 -3.75
CA ILE A 191 -2.42 -0.92 -4.95
C ILE A 191 -2.28 0.03 -6.14
N VAL A 192 -1.25 -0.20 -6.94
CA VAL A 192 -0.98 0.59 -8.15
C VAL A 192 -1.25 -0.28 -9.35
N TYR A 193 -1.93 0.25 -10.35
CA TYR A 193 -2.19 -0.45 -11.61
C TYR A 193 -1.84 0.41 -12.81
N THR A 194 -1.31 -0.22 -13.85
CA THR A 194 -0.94 0.47 -15.10
C THR A 194 -1.16 -0.44 -16.31
N PRO A 195 -1.62 0.09 -17.45
CA PRO A 195 -1.63 -0.65 -18.71
C PRO A 195 -0.22 -0.73 -19.35
N SER A 196 0.77 0.00 -18.84
CA SER A 196 2.16 -0.01 -19.33
C SER A 196 3.00 -1.07 -18.62
N GLY A 197 4.16 -1.40 -19.19
CA GLY A 197 5.16 -2.26 -18.55
C GLY A 197 6.13 -1.50 -17.63
N GLU A 198 5.82 -0.26 -17.26
CA GLU A 198 6.69 0.57 -16.42
C GLU A 198 6.53 0.22 -14.94
N THR A 199 7.64 0.24 -14.20
CA THR A 199 7.62 0.21 -12.74
C THR A 199 7.07 1.54 -12.21
N PRO A 200 6.09 1.53 -11.29
CA PRO A 200 5.61 2.74 -10.64
C PRO A 200 6.74 3.52 -9.93
N PRO A 201 6.63 4.86 -9.84
CA PRO A 201 7.56 5.68 -9.08
C PRO A 201 7.42 5.53 -7.57
#